data_AF-E1IFS0-F1
#
_entry.id   AF-E1IFS0-F1
#
_cell.length_a   1.000
_cell.length_b   1.000
_cell.length_c   1.000
_cell.angle_alpha   90.00
_cell.angle_beta   90.00
_cell.angle_gamma   90.00
#
_symmetry.space_group_name_H-M   'P 1'
#
loop_
_entity.id
_entity.type
_entity.pdbx_description
1 polymer ?
#
loop_
_entity_poly.entity_id
_entity_poly.type
_entity_poly.pdbx_seq_one_letter_code
_entity_poly.pdbx_strand_id
1 'polypeptide(L)'
;MDSVAASRLADTLSAHHQSLCDQVSARLLAEYPEITKSLRLEENYTPVRRLSSVAVERLNELVRAILIFDLPSLADQELEWAQGVLPRSGVKLEHQMSMVRWFFEEVRKLPIGSMEQAIAHEIERYFLGRIKQIHKLHAL
;
A
#
# COMPACT_ATOMS: atom_id res chain seq x y z
N MET A 1 -20.10 1.11 1.78
CA MET A 1 -19.45 0.15 2.70
C MET A 1 -20.17 0.14 4.05
N ASP A 2 -20.02 -0.88 4.91
CA ASP A 2 -20.54 -0.81 6.29
C ASP A 2 -19.71 0.21 7.08
N SER A 3 -20.32 1.32 7.49
CA SER A 3 -19.62 2.48 8.06
C SER A 3 -18.97 2.20 9.42
N VAL A 4 -19.55 1.28 10.21
CA VAL A 4 -19.00 0.91 11.53
C VAL A 4 -17.81 -0.01 11.34
N ALA A 5 -17.94 -1.03 10.49
CA ALA A 5 -16.82 -1.93 10.18
C ALA A 5 -15.67 -1.19 9.49
N ALA A 6 -15.95 -0.26 8.57
CA ALA A 6 -14.95 0.57 7.93
C ALA A 6 -14.17 1.44 8.93
N SER A 7 -14.89 2.08 9.87
CA SER A 7 -14.27 2.87 10.93
C SER A 7 -13.38 2.02 11.85
N ARG A 8 -13.86 0.85 12.30
CA ARG A 8 -13.06 -0.07 13.13
C ARG A 8 -11.82 -0.57 12.41
N LEU A 9 -11.93 -0.85 11.11
CA LEU A 9 -10.77 -1.22 10.30
C LEU A 9 -9.78 -0.06 10.23
N ALA A 10 -10.23 1.18 9.98
CA ALA A 10 -9.36 2.35 9.94
C ALA A 10 -8.63 2.61 11.27
N ASP A 11 -9.30 2.39 12.40
CA ASP A 11 -8.71 2.48 13.74
C ASP A 11 -7.68 1.37 13.98
N THR A 12 -7.99 0.14 13.55
CA THR A 12 -7.08 -1.00 13.65
C THR A 12 -5.81 -0.76 12.84
N LEU A 13 -5.94 -0.24 11.61
CA LEU A 13 -4.79 0.14 10.77
C LEU A 13 -3.97 1.26 11.41
N SER A 14 -4.62 2.20 12.13
CA SER A 14 -3.91 3.25 12.87
C SER A 14 -3.13 2.67 14.05
N ALA A 15 -3.74 1.77 14.83
CA ALA A 15 -3.12 1.15 15.99
C ALA A 15 -1.90 0.28 15.64
N HIS A 16 -1.94 -0.36 14.46
CA HIS A 16 -0.89 -1.25 13.97
C HIS A 16 0.01 -0.62 12.89
N HIS A 17 -0.10 0.70 12.67
CA HIS A 17 0.54 1.42 11.57
C HIS A 17 2.02 1.07 11.40
N GLN A 18 2.81 1.29 12.46
CA GLN A 18 4.26 1.11 12.36
C GLN A 18 4.64 -0.36 12.09
N SER A 19 4.01 -1.30 12.80
CA SER A 19 4.32 -2.72 12.63
C SER A 19 3.96 -3.23 11.24
N LEU A 20 2.82 -2.81 10.69
CA LEU A 20 2.40 -3.16 9.34
C LEU A 20 3.39 -2.62 8.31
N CYS A 21 3.73 -1.33 8.42
CA CYS A 21 4.58 -0.69 7.43
C CYS A 21 6.02 -1.24 7.45
N ASP A 22 6.56 -1.52 8.64
CA ASP A 22 7.87 -2.16 8.79
C ASP A 22 7.89 -3.58 8.22
N GLN A 23 6.86 -4.40 8.47
CA GLN A 23 6.79 -5.79 7.99
C GLN A 23 6.74 -5.86 6.46
N VAL A 24 5.86 -5.06 5.84
CA VAL A 24 5.75 -5.02 4.39
C VAL A 24 7.02 -4.46 3.75
N SER A 25 7.62 -3.42 4.33
CA SER A 25 8.87 -2.83 3.83
C SER A 25 10.05 -3.79 3.93
N ALA A 26 10.18 -4.50 5.06
CA ALA A 26 11.19 -5.53 5.23
C ALA A 26 11.03 -6.66 4.19
N ARG A 27 9.79 -7.09 3.94
CA ARG A 27 9.49 -8.10 2.92
C ARG A 27 9.80 -7.62 1.51
N LEU A 28 9.47 -6.36 1.18
CA LEU A 28 9.82 -5.73 -0.10
C LEU A 28 11.32 -5.69 -0.33
N LEU A 29 12.11 -5.33 0.67
CA LEU A 29 13.57 -5.28 0.54
C LEU A 29 14.22 -6.66 0.47
N ALA A 30 13.62 -7.66 1.13
CA ALA A 30 14.09 -9.03 1.05
C ALA A 30 13.85 -9.63 -0.35
N GLU A 31 12.67 -9.40 -0.94
CA GLU A 31 12.33 -9.93 -2.27
C GLU A 31 12.94 -9.12 -3.41
N TYR A 32 12.97 -7.79 -3.25
CA TYR A 32 13.39 -6.84 -4.28
C TYR A 32 14.51 -5.93 -3.75
N PRO A 33 15.71 -6.49 -3.50
CA PRO A 33 16.83 -5.71 -2.94
C PRO A 33 17.24 -4.55 -3.86
N GLU A 34 16.95 -4.61 -5.15
CA GLU A 34 17.21 -3.54 -6.10
C GLU A 34 16.44 -2.24 -5.82
N ILE A 35 15.31 -2.30 -5.09
CA ILE A 35 14.55 -1.11 -4.66
C ILE A 35 15.42 -0.17 -3.84
N THR A 36 16.43 -0.68 -3.12
CA THR A 36 17.38 0.15 -2.37
C THR A 36 18.11 1.17 -3.24
N LYS A 37 18.36 0.86 -4.51
CA LYS A 37 19.04 1.77 -5.45
C LYS A 37 18.17 3.00 -5.77
N SER A 38 16.86 2.84 -5.67
CA SER A 38 15.87 3.90 -5.87
C SER A 38 15.69 4.78 -4.62
N LEU A 39 16.15 4.31 -3.46
CA LEU A 39 16.02 5.03 -2.20
C LEU A 39 17.22 5.95 -1.98
N ARG A 40 16.94 7.23 -1.77
CA ARG A 40 17.93 8.15 -1.18
C ARG A 40 18.01 7.86 0.31
N LEU A 41 19.04 7.15 0.72
CA LEU A 41 19.36 6.84 2.11
C LEU A 41 20.13 8.02 2.72
N GLU A 42 19.55 8.63 3.75
CA GLU A 42 20.23 9.59 4.61
C GLU A 42 20.88 8.82 5.78
N GLU A 43 21.96 9.34 6.37
CA GLU A 43 22.81 8.64 7.36
C GLU A 43 22.04 8.05 8.57
N ASN A 44 20.84 8.57 8.87
CA ASN A 44 20.05 8.19 10.05
C ASN A 44 18.89 7.21 9.77
N TYR A 45 18.68 6.77 8.52
CA TYR A 45 17.56 5.88 8.19
C TYR A 45 18.03 4.51 7.71
N THR A 46 17.50 3.46 8.33
CA THR A 46 17.63 2.10 7.76
C THR A 46 16.85 2.03 6.44
N PRO A 47 17.26 1.18 5.48
CA PRO A 47 16.52 0.99 4.23
C PRO A 47 15.05 0.65 4.45
N VAL A 48 14.73 -0.19 5.44
CA VAL A 48 13.35 -0.55 5.83
C VAL A 48 12.56 0.69 6.23
N ARG A 49 13.11 1.51 7.13
CA ARG A 49 12.43 2.73 7.59
C ARG A 49 12.28 3.77 6.50
N ARG A 50 13.29 3.89 5.62
CA ARG A 50 13.19 4.78 4.47
C ARG A 50 12.10 4.31 3.52
N LEU A 51 12.07 3.03 3.15
CA LEU A 51 11.04 2.48 2.26
C LEU A 51 9.64 2.59 2.87
N SER A 52 9.51 2.31 4.17
CA SER A 52 8.26 2.47 4.92
C SER A 52 7.70 3.88 4.76
N SER A 53 8.48 4.90 5.12
CA SER A 53 8.02 6.30 5.12
C SER A 53 7.63 6.84 3.74
N VAL A 54 8.32 6.40 2.67
CA VAL A 54 8.07 6.93 1.32
C VAL A 54 7.02 6.15 0.54
N ALA A 55 6.68 4.92 0.94
CA ALA A 55 5.79 4.06 0.17
C ALA A 55 4.69 3.40 1.01
N VAL A 56 5.06 2.56 1.98
CA VAL A 56 4.07 1.73 2.69
C VAL A 56 3.21 2.55 3.64
N GLU A 57 3.79 3.55 4.31
CA GLU A 57 3.03 4.45 5.18
C GLU A 57 2.02 5.27 4.38
N ARG A 58 2.39 5.70 3.16
CA ARG A 58 1.48 6.40 2.24
C ARG A 58 0.33 5.51 1.78
N LEU A 59 0.61 4.24 1.48
CA LEU A 59 -0.43 3.27 1.19
C LEU A 59 -1.37 3.10 2.39
N ASN A 60 -0.84 2.95 3.60
CA ASN A 60 -1.65 2.81 4.80
C ASN A 60 -2.53 4.04 5.06
N GLU A 61 -1.98 5.25 4.91
CA GLU A 61 -2.72 6.51 5.01
C GLU A 61 -3.85 6.59 3.98
N LEU A 62 -3.56 6.23 2.73
CA LEU A 62 -4.55 6.23 1.64
C LEU A 62 -5.68 5.23 1.89
N VAL A 63 -5.36 4.01 2.34
CA VAL A 63 -6.37 3.01 2.69
C VAL A 63 -7.25 3.51 3.85
N ARG A 64 -6.65 4.13 4.87
CA ARG A 64 -7.42 4.74 5.98
C ARG A 64 -8.32 5.88 5.48
N ALA A 65 -7.84 6.73 4.58
CA ALA A 65 -8.66 7.78 3.98
C ALA A 65 -9.85 7.18 3.20
N ILE A 66 -9.63 6.16 2.39
CA ILE A 66 -10.68 5.44 1.66
C ILE A 66 -11.74 4.88 2.61
N LEU A 67 -11.32 4.27 3.73
CA LEU A 67 -12.23 3.73 4.73
C LEU A 67 -13.08 4.81 5.42
N ILE A 68 -12.46 5.94 5.76
CA ILE A 68 -13.13 7.06 6.44
C ILE A 68 -14.11 7.78 5.50
N PHE A 69 -13.75 7.95 4.23
CA PHE A 69 -14.56 8.67 3.24
C PHE A 69 -15.51 7.76 2.43
N ASP A 70 -15.43 6.45 2.58
CA ASP A 70 -16.11 5.44 1.74
C ASP A 70 -15.92 5.72 0.23
N LEU A 71 -14.69 6.05 -0.16
CA LEU A 71 -14.38 6.52 -1.52
C LEU A 71 -13.12 5.84 -2.08
N PRO A 72 -13.22 4.60 -2.61
CA PRO A 72 -12.09 3.87 -3.19
C PRO A 72 -11.38 4.61 -4.33
N SER A 73 -12.10 5.43 -5.10
CA SER A 73 -11.53 6.24 -6.18
C SER A 73 -10.53 7.29 -5.71
N LEU A 74 -10.39 7.57 -4.41
CA LEU A 74 -9.27 8.36 -3.88
C LEU A 74 -7.92 7.74 -4.27
N ALA A 75 -7.85 6.43 -4.45
CA ALA A 75 -6.62 5.79 -4.91
C ALA A 75 -6.27 6.10 -6.37
N ASP A 76 -7.22 6.48 -7.22
CA ASP A 76 -6.98 6.57 -8.66
C ASP A 76 -5.92 7.62 -8.99
N GLN A 77 -6.06 8.82 -8.44
CA GLN A 77 -5.14 9.93 -8.69
C GLN A 77 -3.73 9.64 -8.15
N GLU A 78 -3.65 9.03 -6.96
CA GLU A 78 -2.37 8.63 -6.36
C GLU A 78 -1.66 7.55 -7.19
N LEU A 79 -2.41 6.56 -7.68
CA LEU A 79 -1.87 5.49 -8.52
C LEU A 79 -1.45 5.99 -9.91
N GLU A 80 -2.19 6.93 -10.50
CA GLU A 80 -1.83 7.57 -11.77
C GLU A 80 -0.56 8.40 -11.63
N TRP A 81 -0.47 9.21 -10.57
CA TRP A 81 0.74 9.97 -10.25
C TRP A 81 1.95 9.05 -10.02
N ALA A 82 1.76 8.00 -9.22
CA ALA A 82 2.80 7.01 -8.94
C ALA A 82 3.32 6.36 -10.24
N GLN A 83 2.43 6.02 -11.19
CA GLN A 83 2.84 5.50 -12.49
C GLN A 83 3.66 6.51 -13.31
N GLY A 84 3.34 7.80 -13.25
CA GLY A 84 4.08 8.83 -13.97
C GLY A 84 5.53 9.03 -13.46
N VAL A 85 5.80 8.68 -12.20
CA VAL A 85 7.05 9.01 -11.51
C VAL A 85 7.91 7.77 -11.21
N LEU A 86 7.33 6.75 -10.58
CA LEU A 86 8.07 5.62 -10.01
C LEU A 86 8.86 4.77 -11.03
N PRO A 87 8.40 4.52 -12.27
CA PRO A 87 9.15 3.75 -13.26
C PRO A 87 10.52 4.34 -13.60
N ARG A 88 10.66 5.68 -13.57
CA ARG A 88 11.93 6.37 -13.83
C ARG A 88 12.99 6.07 -12.76
N SER A 89 12.54 5.65 -11.59
CA SER A 89 13.38 5.24 -10.48
C SER A 89 13.60 3.73 -10.43
N GLY A 90 13.15 2.96 -11.43
CA GLY A 90 13.32 1.51 -11.49
C GLY A 90 12.24 0.69 -10.75
N VAL A 91 11.19 1.34 -10.25
CA VAL A 91 10.05 0.66 -9.63
C VAL A 91 9.12 0.12 -10.73
N LYS A 92 8.83 -1.18 -10.68
CA LYS A 92 8.04 -1.90 -11.68
C LYS A 92 6.63 -2.22 -11.17
N LEU A 93 5.78 -2.65 -12.10
CA LEU A 93 4.44 -3.18 -11.82
C LEU A 93 4.45 -4.23 -10.71
N GLU A 94 5.39 -5.19 -10.78
CA GLU A 94 5.51 -6.27 -9.80
C GLU A 94 5.76 -5.76 -8.38
N HIS A 95 6.57 -4.71 -8.21
CA HIS A 95 6.86 -4.11 -6.90
C HIS A 95 5.59 -3.49 -6.30
N GLN A 96 4.84 -2.71 -7.10
CA GLN A 96 3.60 -2.07 -6.65
C GLN A 96 2.52 -3.09 -6.33
N MET A 97 2.35 -4.11 -7.18
CA MET A 97 1.41 -5.19 -6.94
C MET A 97 1.75 -6.00 -5.68
N SER A 98 3.03 -6.32 -5.48
CA SER A 98 3.49 -7.05 -4.29
C SER A 98 3.29 -6.21 -3.03
N MET A 99 3.60 -4.91 -3.06
CA MET A 99 3.37 -4.01 -1.93
C MET A 99 1.89 -4.02 -1.50
N VAL A 100 0.96 -3.84 -2.43
CA VAL A 100 -0.48 -3.85 -2.13
C VAL A 100 -0.92 -5.21 -1.60
N ARG A 101 -0.56 -6.30 -2.29
CA ARG A 101 -0.94 -7.66 -1.86
C ARG A 101 -0.43 -7.97 -0.45
N TRP A 102 0.85 -7.70 -0.19
CA TRP A 102 1.45 -8.01 1.10
C TRP A 102 0.94 -7.09 2.21
N PHE A 103 0.65 -5.83 1.91
CA PHE A 103 -0.06 -4.96 2.86
C PHE A 103 -1.37 -5.59 3.31
N PHE A 104 -2.23 -6.00 2.38
CA PHE A 104 -3.50 -6.62 2.73
C PHE A 104 -3.35 -8.03 3.33
N GLU A 105 -2.28 -8.78 3.00
CA GLU A 105 -1.92 -10.01 3.72
C GLU A 105 -1.61 -9.76 5.19
N GLU A 106 -0.83 -8.72 5.51
CA GLU A 106 -0.55 -8.35 6.90
C GLU A 106 -1.79 -7.81 7.62
N VAL A 107 -2.65 -7.03 6.94
CA VAL A 107 -3.94 -6.58 7.50
C VAL A 107 -4.83 -7.75 7.90
N ARG A 108 -4.86 -8.82 7.09
CA ARG A 108 -5.64 -10.03 7.39
C ARG A 108 -5.13 -10.82 8.61
N LYS A 109 -3.91 -10.57 9.08
CA LYS A 109 -3.37 -11.19 10.31
C LYS A 109 -3.77 -10.43 11.58
N LEU A 110 -4.32 -9.23 11.44
CA LEU A 110 -4.80 -8.43 12.57
C LEU A 110 -6.10 -9.02 13.15
N PRO A 111 -6.44 -8.69 14.41
CA PRO A 111 -7.67 -9.15 15.05
C PRO A 111 -8.90 -8.38 14.50
N ILE A 112 -9.25 -8.61 13.23
CA ILE A 112 -10.37 -7.99 12.52
C ILE A 112 -11.50 -8.99 12.27
N GLY A 113 -12.75 -8.52 12.26
CA GLY A 113 -13.93 -9.34 12.01
C GLY A 113 -14.14 -9.68 10.53
N SER A 114 -15.16 -10.51 10.25
CA SER A 114 -15.47 -10.94 8.87
C SER A 114 -15.88 -9.80 7.95
N MET A 115 -16.55 -8.77 8.49
CA MET A 115 -16.94 -7.59 7.71
C MET A 115 -15.72 -6.73 7.35
N GLU A 116 -14.83 -6.49 8.30
CA GLU A 116 -13.56 -5.81 8.06
C GLU A 116 -12.68 -6.57 7.05
N GLN A 117 -12.66 -7.90 7.11
CA GLN A 117 -11.97 -8.73 6.11
C GLN A 117 -12.57 -8.58 4.71
N ALA A 118 -13.89 -8.56 4.59
CA ALA A 118 -14.57 -8.37 3.30
C ALA A 118 -14.24 -6.99 2.70
N ILE A 119 -14.26 -5.94 3.54
CA ILE A 119 -13.87 -4.58 3.17
C ILE A 119 -12.41 -4.54 2.70
N ALA A 120 -11.49 -5.12 3.49
CA ALA A 120 -10.07 -5.18 3.14
C ALA A 120 -9.86 -5.87 1.77
N HIS A 121 -10.59 -6.95 1.50
CA HIS A 121 -10.53 -7.65 0.21
C HIS A 121 -11.12 -6.84 -0.95
N GLU A 122 -12.18 -6.07 -0.71
CA GLU A 122 -12.75 -5.17 -1.71
C GLU A 122 -11.75 -4.08 -2.11
N ILE A 123 -11.13 -3.42 -1.14
CA ILE A 123 -10.12 -2.38 -1.37
C ILE A 123 -8.89 -2.98 -2.06
N GLU A 124 -8.40 -4.13 -1.61
CA GLU A 124 -7.28 -4.83 -2.26
C GLU A 124 -7.56 -5.08 -3.75
N ARG A 125 -8.73 -5.64 -4.08
CA ARG A 125 -9.13 -5.89 -5.48
C ARG A 125 -9.20 -4.60 -6.28
N TYR A 126 -9.72 -3.52 -5.69
CA TYR A 126 -9.77 -2.21 -6.32
C TYR A 126 -8.36 -1.73 -6.71
N PHE A 127 -7.43 -1.67 -5.75
CA PHE A 127 -6.05 -1.24 -5.99
C PHE A 127 -5.36 -2.09 -7.07
N LEU A 128 -5.44 -3.41 -6.97
CA LEU A 128 -4.79 -4.31 -7.92
C LEU A 128 -5.37 -4.21 -9.33
N GLY A 129 -6.69 -4.05 -9.43
CA GLY A 129 -7.37 -3.80 -10.71
C GLY A 129 -6.89 -2.49 -11.34
N ARG A 130 -6.83 -1.43 -10.53
CA ARG A 130 -6.47 -0.09 -10.98
C ARG A 130 -5.00 0.03 -11.39
N ILE A 131 -4.08 -0.53 -10.61
CA ILE A 131 -2.64 -0.62 -10.94
C ILE A 131 -2.44 -1.28 -12.30
N LYS A 132 -3.12 -2.42 -12.55
CA LYS A 132 -3.04 -3.13 -13.83
C LYS A 132 -3.58 -2.31 -14.99
N GLN A 133 -4.71 -1.62 -14.79
CA GLN A 133 -5.31 -0.79 -15.83
C GLN A 133 -4.38 0.38 -16.21
N ILE A 134 -3.86 1.10 -15.21
CA ILE A 134 -2.96 2.24 -15.40
C ILE A 134 -1.69 1.81 -16.15
N HIS A 135 -1.08 0.69 -15.76
CA HIS A 135 0.12 0.18 -16.44
C HIS A 135 -0.17 -0.21 -17.90
N LYS A 136 -1.33 -0.82 -18.19
CA LYS A 136 -1.71 -1.14 -19.58
C LYS A 136 -1.87 0.11 -20.44
N LEU A 137 -2.43 1.19 -19.88
CA LEU A 137 -2.61 2.45 -20.61
C LEU A 137 -1.29 3.14 -20.97
N HIS A 138 -0.25 2.96 -20.15
CA HIS A 138 1.07 3.58 -20.36
C HIS A 138 2.07 2.69 -21.11
N ALA A 139 1.67 1.46 -21.47
CA ALA A 139 2.48 0.53 -22.26
C ALA A 139 2.20 0.63 -23.78
N LEU A 140 1.24 1.48 -24.17
CA LEU A 140 0.87 1.82 -25.55
C LEU A 140 1.50 3.16 -25.94
#